data_AF-A0A976H180-F1
#
_entry.id   AF-A0A976H180-F1
#
_cell.length_a   1.000
_cell.length_b   1.000
_cell.length_c   1.000
_cell.angle_alpha   90.00
_cell.angle_beta   90.00
_cell.angle_gamma   90.00
#
_symmetry.space_group_name_H-M   'P 1'
#
loop_
_entity.id
_entity.type
_entity.pdbx_description
1 polymer ?
#
loop_
_entity_poly.entity_id
_entity_poly.type
_entity_poly.pdbx_seq_one_letter_code
_entity_poly.pdbx_strand_id
1 'polypeptide(L)'
;MSQSIHFARIKYFSEEFTKERKHDEILQELKKILKEEEKIDETLNKKFIEDIETQYLTLSANTSEIEKFLTNGSDIQLHPQSRYYFVTEKLWPVLQEEIFKQSQDIKKAKDYFDLAKDCIEIEGYYSKKMLVFEAS
;
A
#
# COMPACT_ATOMS: atom_id res chain seq x y z
N MET A 1 11.45 -15.08 8.79
CA MET A 1 9.99 -15.13 8.58
C MET A 1 9.72 -14.41 7.26
N SER A 2 8.90 -14.97 6.38
CA SER A 2 8.51 -14.29 5.14
C SER A 2 7.44 -13.25 5.45
N GLN A 3 7.73 -11.97 5.26
CA GLN A 3 6.71 -10.93 5.35
C GLN A 3 6.01 -10.80 4.00
N SER A 4 4.70 -10.59 4.03
CA SER A 4 3.84 -10.38 2.87
C SER A 4 3.30 -8.95 2.87
N ILE A 5 2.94 -8.47 1.68
CA ILE A 5 2.27 -7.18 1.50
C ILE A 5 0.78 -7.41 1.49
N HIS A 6 0.08 -6.70 2.38
CA HIS A 6 -1.38 -6.63 2.41
C HIS A 6 -1.83 -5.23 2.03
N PHE A 7 -2.45 -5.10 0.86
CA PHE A 7 -2.90 -3.79 0.37
C PHE A 7 -4.12 -3.30 1.14
N ALA A 8 -4.16 -1.98 1.33
CA ALA A 8 -5.29 -1.32 1.94
C ALA A 8 -5.46 0.09 1.35
N ARG A 9 -6.63 0.69 1.53
CA ARG A 9 -6.92 2.06 1.12
C ARG A 9 -7.04 2.97 2.32
N ILE A 10 -6.65 4.23 2.14
CA ILE A 10 -6.98 5.31 3.06
C ILE A 10 -8.46 5.64 2.88
N LYS A 11 -9.27 5.47 3.92
CA LYS A 11 -10.68 5.90 3.95
C LYS A 11 -10.90 7.24 4.66
N TYR A 12 -9.86 7.78 5.31
CA TYR A 12 -9.96 9.02 6.09
C TYR A 12 -10.16 10.27 5.21
N PHE A 13 -9.58 10.26 4.01
CA PHE A 13 -9.73 11.35 3.05
C PHE A 13 -10.73 10.98 1.95
N SER A 14 -11.46 11.97 1.47
CA SER A 14 -12.31 11.79 0.28
C SER A 14 -11.47 11.81 -0.99
N GLU A 15 -11.99 11.24 -2.07
CA GLU A 15 -11.31 11.25 -3.37
C GLU A 15 -11.12 12.68 -3.91
N GLU A 16 -12.07 13.58 -3.65
CA GLU A 16 -11.97 15.00 -4.02
C GLU A 16 -10.80 15.68 -3.32
N PHE A 17 -10.55 15.32 -2.05
CA PHE A 17 -9.43 15.88 -1.30
C PHE A 17 -8.08 15.43 -1.87
N THR A 18 -7.94 14.17 -2.26
CA THR A 18 -6.65 13.61 -2.71
C THR A 18 -6.36 13.88 -4.17
N LYS A 19 -7.38 14.02 -5.02
CA LYS A 19 -7.23 14.11 -6.49
C LYS A 19 -6.30 15.24 -6.95
N GLU A 20 -6.36 16.40 -6.32
CA GLU A 20 -5.57 17.58 -6.72
C GLU A 20 -4.21 17.69 -6.02
N ARG A 21 -3.94 16.83 -5.04
CA ARG A 21 -2.72 16.88 -4.21
C ARG A 21 -1.62 15.96 -4.72
N LYS A 22 -0.40 16.20 -4.27
CA LYS A 22 0.73 15.27 -4.49
C LYS A 22 0.74 14.16 -3.45
N HIS A 23 1.33 13.02 -3.78
CA HIS A 23 1.54 11.90 -2.85
C HIS A 23 2.20 12.36 -1.54
N ASP A 24 3.26 13.15 -1.63
CA ASP A 24 3.98 13.65 -0.45
C ASP A 24 3.12 14.57 0.44
N GLU A 25 2.24 15.38 -0.14
CA GLU A 25 1.35 16.26 0.63
C GLU A 25 0.33 15.45 1.44
N ILE A 26 -0.22 14.39 0.84
CA ILE A 26 -1.17 13.49 1.49
C ILE A 26 -0.47 12.73 2.62
N LEU A 27 0.73 12.21 2.36
CA LEU A 27 1.55 11.51 3.34
C LEU A 27 1.91 12.40 4.54
N GLN A 28 2.31 13.65 4.30
CA GLN A 28 2.61 14.59 5.39
C GLN A 28 1.37 14.90 6.23
N GLU A 29 0.20 15.05 5.61
CA GLU A 29 -1.05 15.29 6.33
C GLU A 29 -1.42 14.08 7.20
N LEU A 30 -1.35 12.84 6.67
CA LEU A 30 -1.55 11.62 7.45
C LEU A 30 -0.60 11.54 8.63
N LYS A 31 0.70 11.76 8.40
CA LYS A 31 1.73 11.74 9.45
C LYS A 31 1.43 12.76 10.54
N LYS A 32 0.95 13.96 10.17
CA LYS A 32 0.60 15.00 11.14
C LYS A 32 -0.56 14.55 12.03
N ILE A 33 -1.61 13.99 11.45
CA ILE A 33 -2.78 13.52 12.19
C ILE A 33 -2.40 12.33 13.10
N LEU A 34 -1.64 11.38 12.58
CA LEU A 34 -1.25 10.17 13.34
C LEU A 34 -0.28 10.45 14.48
N LYS A 35 0.50 11.54 14.43
CA LYS A 35 1.37 11.97 15.54
C LYS A 35 0.60 12.32 16.81
N GLU A 36 -0.66 12.68 16.70
CA GLU A 36 -1.51 13.09 17.82
C GLU A 36 -2.25 11.89 18.46
N GLU A 37 -2.12 10.68 17.89
CA GLU A 37 -2.85 9.48 18.30
C GLU A 37 -2.00 8.56 19.18
N GLU A 38 -2.55 8.08 20.30
CA GLU A 38 -1.82 7.23 21.27
C GLU A 38 -1.86 5.73 20.92
N LYS A 39 -2.90 5.27 20.23
CA LYS A 39 -3.14 3.86 19.89
C LYS A 39 -3.12 3.64 18.38
N ILE A 40 -1.93 3.75 17.81
CA ILE A 40 -1.70 3.83 16.36
C ILE A 40 -2.36 2.68 15.58
N ASP A 41 -2.08 1.42 15.94
CA ASP A 41 -2.60 0.28 15.18
C ASP A 41 -4.13 0.19 15.23
N GLU A 42 -4.73 0.42 16.40
CA GLU A 42 -6.19 0.42 16.56
C GLU A 42 -6.83 1.58 15.80
N THR A 43 -6.22 2.77 15.87
CA THR A 43 -6.68 3.96 15.16
C THR A 43 -6.59 3.77 13.65
N LEU A 44 -5.49 3.22 13.13
CA LEU A 44 -5.30 2.99 11.71
C LEU A 44 -6.36 2.05 11.15
N ASN A 45 -6.51 0.87 11.73
CA ASN A 45 -7.43 -0.16 11.23
C ASN A 45 -8.91 0.28 11.35
N LYS A 46 -9.25 1.01 12.42
CA LYS A 46 -10.64 1.46 12.62
C LYS A 46 -10.99 2.70 11.81
N LYS A 47 -10.15 3.74 11.84
CA LYS A 47 -10.51 5.08 11.36
C LYS A 47 -9.87 5.45 10.03
N PHE A 48 -8.64 5.00 9.74
CA PHE A 48 -7.87 5.53 8.62
C PHE A 48 -7.83 4.62 7.40
N ILE A 49 -7.82 3.32 7.63
CA ILE A 49 -7.53 2.32 6.61
C ILE A 49 -8.69 1.34 6.47
N GLU A 50 -8.83 0.78 5.28
CA GLU A 50 -9.71 -0.32 4.94
C GLU A 50 -8.97 -1.28 4.02
N ASP A 51 -8.95 -2.56 4.37
CA ASP A 51 -8.23 -3.57 3.61
C ASP A 51 -8.82 -3.72 2.20
N ILE A 52 -7.94 -3.94 1.22
CA ILE A 52 -8.34 -4.25 -0.16
C ILE A 52 -8.23 -5.77 -0.29
N GLU A 53 -9.35 -6.44 -0.54
CA GLU A 53 -9.37 -7.88 -0.76
C GLU A 53 -8.78 -8.22 -2.13
N THR A 54 -7.61 -8.86 -2.15
CA THR A 54 -7.01 -9.40 -3.39
C THR A 54 -7.30 -10.89 -3.51
N GLN A 55 -7.60 -11.34 -4.73
CA GLN A 55 -7.93 -12.75 -4.99
C GLN A 55 -6.70 -13.60 -5.31
N TYR A 56 -5.72 -13.01 -5.97
CA TYR A 56 -4.52 -13.71 -6.48
C TYR A 56 -3.23 -12.95 -6.20
N LEU A 57 -3.27 -11.62 -6.11
CA LEU A 57 -2.08 -10.83 -5.88
C LEU A 57 -1.47 -11.15 -4.51
N THR A 58 -0.21 -11.59 -4.52
CA THR A 58 0.54 -11.96 -3.32
C THR A 58 1.98 -11.51 -3.50
N LEU A 59 2.36 -10.40 -2.87
CA LEU A 59 3.72 -9.88 -2.93
C LEU A 59 4.46 -10.16 -1.62
N SER A 60 5.75 -10.47 -1.74
CA SER A 60 6.66 -10.58 -0.59
C SER A 60 7.24 -9.21 -0.26
N ALA A 61 7.19 -8.83 1.01
CA ALA A 61 7.87 -7.65 1.52
C ALA A 61 9.40 -7.83 1.59
N ASN A 62 9.89 -9.07 1.46
CA ASN A 62 11.30 -9.42 1.58
C ASN A 62 12.05 -9.41 0.24
N THR A 63 11.45 -8.90 -0.84
CA THR A 63 12.20 -8.73 -2.10
C THR A 63 13.18 -7.57 -1.92
N SER A 64 14.41 -7.73 -2.42
CA SER A 64 15.50 -6.78 -2.13
C SER A 64 15.20 -5.34 -2.56
N GLU A 65 14.35 -5.13 -3.56
CA GLU A 65 13.94 -3.79 -3.98
C GLU A 65 12.86 -3.18 -3.08
N ILE A 66 11.90 -3.98 -2.60
CA ILE A 66 10.86 -3.52 -1.66
C ILE A 66 11.46 -3.28 -0.28
N GLU A 67 12.30 -4.18 0.21
CA GLU A 67 12.92 -4.12 1.55
C GLU A 67 13.68 -2.81 1.79
N LYS A 68 14.25 -2.20 0.73
CA LYS A 68 14.92 -0.88 0.79
C LYS A 68 13.99 0.24 1.29
N PHE A 69 12.67 0.10 1.11
CA PHE A 69 11.67 1.07 1.53
C PHE A 69 11.08 0.77 2.93
N LEU A 70 11.25 -0.46 3.42
CA LEU A 70 10.62 -0.96 4.66
C LEU A 70 11.50 -0.76 5.90
N THR A 71 12.28 0.31 5.94
CA THR A 71 13.08 0.64 7.12
C THR A 71 12.24 1.32 8.20
N ASN A 72 12.55 1.05 9.48
CA ASN A 72 11.90 1.76 10.58
C ASN A 72 12.21 3.26 10.49
N GLY A 73 11.16 4.08 10.52
CA GLY A 73 11.26 5.52 10.31
C GLY A 73 11.43 5.93 8.85
N SER A 74 11.15 5.04 7.88
CA SER A 74 11.22 5.39 6.47
C SER A 74 10.28 6.55 6.14
N ASP A 75 10.65 7.31 5.12
CA ASP A 75 9.89 8.49 4.70
C ASP A 75 8.45 8.15 4.32
N ILE A 76 8.17 6.90 3.97
CA ILE A 76 6.86 6.41 3.55
C ILE A 76 6.08 5.69 4.66
N GLN A 77 6.71 5.34 5.79
CA GLN A 77 6.02 4.72 6.92
C GLN A 77 5.04 5.71 7.55
N LEU A 78 3.77 5.33 7.74
CA LEU A 78 2.73 6.25 8.23
C LEU A 78 3.00 6.75 9.66
N HIS A 79 3.53 5.88 10.51
CA HIS A 79 3.93 6.20 11.88
C HIS A 79 5.04 5.24 12.33
N PRO A 80 6.02 5.65 13.16
CA PRO A 80 7.12 4.77 13.58
C PRO A 80 6.70 3.47 14.29
N GLN A 81 5.51 3.46 14.90
CA GLN A 81 4.93 2.29 15.57
C GLN A 81 4.00 1.47 14.66
N SER A 82 3.72 1.95 13.44
CA SER A 82 2.81 1.30 12.51
C SER A 82 3.54 0.37 11.55
N ARG A 83 2.86 -0.69 11.10
CA ARG A 83 3.31 -1.56 10.00
C ARG A 83 2.83 -1.11 8.62
N TYR A 84 2.15 0.03 8.54
CA TYR A 84 1.60 0.56 7.31
C TYR A 84 2.54 1.57 6.63
N TYR A 85 2.65 1.42 5.31
CA TYR A 85 3.47 2.24 4.45
C TYR A 85 2.60 2.84 3.33
N PHE A 86 2.86 4.10 3.00
CA PHE A 86 2.19 4.81 1.93
C PHE A 86 2.85 4.52 0.59
N VAL A 87 2.06 4.21 -0.43
CA VAL A 87 2.59 3.93 -1.76
C VAL A 87 2.86 5.25 -2.49
N THR A 88 4.13 5.64 -2.53
CA THR A 88 4.60 6.83 -3.26
C THR A 88 4.96 6.51 -4.70
N GLU A 89 5.18 7.57 -5.48
CA GLU A 89 5.62 7.49 -6.89
C GLU A 89 6.95 6.75 -7.07
N LYS A 90 7.78 6.68 -6.03
CA LYS A 90 9.05 5.92 -6.05
C LYS A 90 8.85 4.43 -5.81
N LEU A 91 7.88 4.07 -4.96
CA LEU A 91 7.64 2.67 -4.59
C LEU A 91 6.71 1.98 -5.60
N TRP A 92 5.77 2.71 -6.20
CA TRP A 92 4.81 2.12 -7.12
C TRP A 92 5.46 1.34 -8.30
N PRO A 93 6.47 1.88 -9.01
CA PRO A 93 7.13 1.13 -10.08
C PRO A 93 7.80 -0.16 -9.60
N VAL A 94 8.30 -0.19 -8.36
CA VAL A 94 8.90 -1.38 -7.75
C VAL A 94 7.84 -2.45 -7.50
N LEU A 95 6.68 -2.05 -6.97
CA LEU A 95 5.54 -2.97 -6.80
C LEU A 95 5.04 -3.50 -8.14
N GLN A 96 4.94 -2.65 -9.17
CA GLN A 96 4.55 -3.06 -10.52
C GLN A 96 5.50 -4.11 -11.12
N GLU A 97 6.80 -3.96 -10.91
CA GLU A 97 7.80 -4.94 -11.38
C GLU A 97 7.64 -6.30 -10.67
N GLU A 98 7.40 -6.31 -9.36
CA GLU A 98 7.16 -7.57 -8.63
C GLU A 98 5.83 -8.23 -9.02
N ILE A 99 4.77 -7.44 -9.26
CA ILE A 99 3.50 -7.92 -9.84
C ILE A 99 3.75 -8.56 -11.21
N PHE A 100 4.55 -7.90 -12.06
CA PHE A 100 4.86 -8.40 -13.38
C PHE A 100 5.61 -9.73 -13.31
N LYS A 101 6.62 -9.86 -12.44
CA LYS A 101 7.32 -11.13 -12.20
C LYS A 101 6.36 -12.23 -11.76
N GLN A 102 5.48 -11.96 -10.80
CA GLN A 102 4.45 -12.92 -10.36
C GLN A 102 3.58 -13.37 -11.56
N SER A 103 3.21 -12.45 -12.44
CA SER A 103 2.37 -12.76 -13.61
C SER A 103 3.03 -13.73 -14.60
N GLN A 104 4.36 -13.75 -14.70
CA GLN A 104 5.10 -14.62 -15.61
C GLN A 104 5.02 -16.10 -15.20
N ASP A 105 4.80 -16.38 -13.92
CA ASP A 105 4.70 -17.74 -13.39
C ASP A 105 3.27 -18.32 -13.51
N ILE A 106 2.29 -17.52 -13.94
CA ILE A 106 0.89 -17.93 -14.03
C ILE A 106 0.65 -18.79 -15.28
N LYS A 107 0.23 -20.04 -15.06
CA LYS A 107 -0.05 -21.00 -16.14
C LYS A 107 -1.53 -21.06 -16.54
N LYS A 108 -2.44 -20.63 -15.66
CA LYS A 108 -3.89 -20.73 -15.88
C LYS A 108 -4.45 -19.36 -16.26
N ALA A 109 -5.26 -19.33 -17.31
CA ALA A 109 -5.91 -18.11 -17.75
C ALA A 109 -6.80 -17.48 -16.66
N LYS A 110 -7.53 -18.30 -15.88
CA LYS A 110 -8.38 -17.81 -14.79
C LYS A 110 -7.57 -17.03 -13.75
N ASP A 111 -6.49 -17.64 -13.26
CA ASP A 111 -5.57 -17.06 -12.29
C ASP A 111 -4.98 -15.73 -12.79
N TYR A 112 -4.67 -15.64 -14.09
CA TYR A 112 -4.20 -14.40 -14.72
C TYR A 112 -5.28 -13.31 -14.73
N PHE A 113 -6.54 -13.66 -15.04
CA PHE A 113 -7.64 -12.71 -14.99
C PHE A 113 -7.93 -12.22 -13.57
N ASP A 114 -7.81 -13.09 -12.57
CA ASP A 114 -8.01 -12.70 -11.17
C ASP A 114 -6.88 -11.78 -10.70
N LEU A 115 -5.61 -12.05 -11.06
CA LEU A 115 -4.50 -11.11 -10.86
C LEU A 115 -4.76 -9.76 -11.54
N ALA A 116 -5.21 -9.76 -12.80
CA ALA A 116 -5.45 -8.53 -13.53
C ALA A 116 -6.53 -7.65 -12.89
N LYS A 117 -7.58 -8.27 -12.31
CA LYS A 117 -8.61 -7.54 -11.55
C LYS A 117 -8.02 -6.88 -10.30
N ASP A 118 -7.23 -7.64 -9.52
CA ASP A 118 -6.56 -7.11 -8.33
C ASP A 118 -5.67 -5.91 -8.70
N CYS A 119 -4.91 -6.02 -9.79
CA CYS A 119 -4.05 -4.93 -10.28
C CYS A 119 -4.85 -3.67 -10.65
N ILE A 120 -5.97 -3.82 -11.36
CA ILE A 120 -6.84 -2.70 -11.75
C ILE A 120 -7.40 -2.00 -10.50
N GLU A 121 -7.82 -2.77 -9.50
CA GLU A 121 -8.35 -2.22 -8.25
C GLU A 121 -7.28 -1.43 -7.49
N ILE A 122 -6.10 -2.01 -7.31
CA ILE A 122 -4.99 -1.38 -6.59
C ILE A 122 -4.48 -0.13 -7.34
N GLU A 123 -4.33 -0.21 -8.66
CA GLU A 123 -3.95 0.92 -9.49
C GLU A 123 -4.99 2.06 -9.41
N GLY A 124 -6.28 1.70 -9.28
CA GLY A 124 -7.35 2.66 -9.02
C GLY A 124 -7.13 3.46 -7.73
N TYR A 125 -6.78 2.80 -6.63
CA TYR A 125 -6.47 3.48 -5.36
C TYR A 125 -5.15 4.23 -5.38
N TYR A 126 -4.14 3.72 -6.10
CA TYR A 126 -2.88 4.43 -6.30
C TYR A 126 -3.09 5.73 -7.08
N SER A 127 -3.86 5.69 -8.17
CA SER A 127 -4.19 6.89 -8.98
C SER A 127 -4.92 7.95 -8.17
N LYS A 128 -5.69 7.53 -7.16
CA LYS A 128 -6.39 8.39 -6.20
C LYS A 128 -5.49 8.83 -5.03
N LYS A 129 -4.22 8.41 -4.99
CA LYS A 129 -3.25 8.62 -3.89
C LYS A 129 -3.76 8.14 -2.54
N MET A 130 -4.52 7.05 -2.56
CA MET A 130 -5.16 6.46 -1.39
C MET A 130 -4.59 5.07 -1.06
N LEU A 131 -3.58 4.60 -1.80
CA LEU A 131 -3.03 3.27 -1.61
C LEU A 131 -1.97 3.22 -0.50
N VAL A 132 -2.15 2.29 0.41
CA VAL A 132 -1.20 1.91 1.46
C VAL A 132 -1.05 0.40 1.47
N PHE A 133 -0.06 -0.12 2.19
CA PHE A 133 0.00 -1.54 2.50
C PHE A 133 0.58 -1.78 3.89
N GLU A 134 0.19 -2.90 4.48
CA GLU A 134 0.84 -3.48 5.65
C GLU A 134 1.94 -4.45 5.21
N ALA A 135 3.09 -4.43 5.87
CA ALA A 135 4.10 -5.49 5.77
C ALA A 135 4.05 -6.38 7.02
N SER A 136 3.55 -7.61 6.90
CA SER A 136 3.35 -8.53 8.03
C SER A 136 3.75 -9.98 7.76
#